data_AF-A0A963EF00-F1
#
_entry.id   AF-A0A963EF00-F1
#
_cell.length_a   1.000
_cell.length_b   1.000
_cell.length_c   1.000
_cell.angle_alpha   90.00
_cell.angle_beta   90.00
_cell.angle_gamma   90.00
#
_symmetry.space_group_name_H-M   'P 1'
#
loop_
_entity.id
_entity.type
_entity.pdbx_description
1 polymer ?
#
loop_
_entity_poly.entity_id
_entity_poly.type
_entity_poly.pdbx_seq_one_letter_code
_entity_poly.pdbx_strand_id
1 'polypeptide(L)'
;AFGRIAAQTAKQVIVQKVREAERAKVVEAYQARKGELVTGVVKRIERGNVSLDLGSNAEALIPREEMIPRESVRSGDRIRGYLYDVRPEPRG
;
A
#
# COMPACT_ATOMS: atom_id res chain seq x y z
N ALA A 1 -7.88 -33.43 -21.30
CA ALA A 1 -8.77 -32.26 -21.12
C ALA A 1 -7.93 -31.01 -20.81
N PHE A 2 -7.46 -30.31 -21.83
CA PHE A 2 -6.57 -29.14 -21.72
C PHE A 2 -7.31 -27.81 -21.45
N GLY A 3 -8.65 -27.80 -21.56
CA GLY A 3 -9.45 -26.57 -21.41
C GLY A 3 -9.60 -26.03 -19.99
N ARG A 4 -9.45 -26.86 -18.94
CA ARG A 4 -9.56 -26.38 -17.54
C ARG A 4 -8.33 -25.58 -17.09
N ILE A 5 -7.14 -25.98 -17.52
CA ILE A 5 -5.88 -25.31 -17.15
C ILE A 5 -5.83 -23.93 -17.81
N ALA A 6 -6.15 -23.84 -19.11
CA ALA A 6 -6.20 -22.57 -19.83
C ALA A 6 -7.22 -21.58 -19.24
N ALA A 7 -8.40 -22.06 -18.80
CA ALA A 7 -9.41 -21.21 -18.16
C ALA A 7 -8.97 -20.67 -16.79
N GLN A 8 -8.26 -21.48 -15.99
CA GLN A 8 -7.71 -21.03 -14.70
C GLN A 8 -6.55 -20.04 -14.89
N THR A 9 -5.67 -20.26 -15.86
CA THR A 9 -4.59 -19.33 -16.21
C THR A 9 -5.15 -18.00 -16.73
N ALA A 10 -6.18 -18.04 -17.60
CA ALA A 10 -6.84 -16.83 -18.07
C ALA A 10 -7.45 -16.01 -16.93
N LYS A 11 -8.10 -16.66 -15.95
CA LYS A 11 -8.63 -15.99 -14.75
C LYS A 11 -7.53 -15.31 -13.93
N GLN A 12 -6.40 -15.99 -13.73
CA GLN A 12 -5.27 -15.41 -13.00
C GLN A 12 -4.66 -14.20 -13.73
N VAL A 13 -4.45 -14.30 -15.04
CA VAL A 13 -3.89 -13.20 -15.84
C VAL A 13 -4.81 -11.98 -15.84
N ILE A 14 -6.12 -12.18 -15.94
CA ILE A 14 -7.10 -11.07 -15.88
C ILE A 14 -7.03 -10.36 -14.51
N VAL A 15 -7.04 -11.12 -13.41
CA VAL A 15 -6.95 -10.53 -12.05
C VAL A 15 -5.62 -9.81 -11.85
N GLN A 16 -4.51 -10.35 -12.37
CA GLN A 16 -3.20 -9.69 -12.32
C GLN A 16 -3.22 -8.36 -13.09
N LYS A 17 -3.74 -8.34 -14.32
CA LYS A 17 -3.86 -7.10 -15.11
C LYS A 17 -4.74 -6.04 -14.46
N VAL A 18 -5.87 -6.44 -13.85
CA VAL A 18 -6.73 -5.51 -13.11
C VAL A 18 -5.98 -4.91 -11.93
N ARG A 19 -5.27 -5.74 -11.15
CA ARG A 19 -4.48 -5.28 -10.00
C ARG A 19 -3.34 -4.37 -10.40
N GLU A 20 -2.67 -4.63 -11.52
CA GLU A 20 -1.64 -3.74 -12.08
C GLU A 20 -2.21 -2.39 -12.51
N ALA A 21 -3.38 -2.39 -13.16
CA ALA A 21 -4.06 -1.15 -13.55
C ALA A 21 -4.49 -0.31 -12.34
N GLU A 22 -5.00 -0.96 -11.27
CA GLU A 22 -5.31 -0.26 -10.02
C GLU A 22 -4.05 0.32 -9.37
N ARG A 23 -2.96 -0.44 -9.31
CA ARG A 23 -1.69 0.05 -8.76
C ARG A 23 -1.14 1.25 -9.52
N ALA A 24 -1.15 1.21 -10.85
CA ALA A 24 -0.67 2.31 -11.67
C ALA A 24 -1.42 3.62 -11.36
N LYS A 25 -2.75 3.55 -11.22
CA LYS A 25 -3.57 4.70 -10.84
C LYS A 25 -3.24 5.23 -9.44
N VAL A 26 -3.00 4.33 -8.48
CA VAL A 26 -2.62 4.71 -7.12
C VAL A 26 -1.27 5.44 -7.13
N VAL A 27 -0.26 4.89 -7.79
CA VAL A 27 1.07 5.51 -7.87
C VAL A 27 0.98 6.90 -8.48
N GLU A 28 0.26 7.06 -9.59
CA GLU A 28 0.06 8.36 -10.25
C GLU A 28 -0.61 9.39 -9.31
N ALA A 29 -1.64 8.96 -8.57
CA ALA A 29 -2.34 9.83 -7.63
C ALA A 29 -1.48 10.27 -6.43
N TYR A 30 -0.66 9.37 -5.88
CA TYR A 30 0.19 9.68 -4.72
C TYR A 30 1.49 10.37 -5.10
N GLN A 31 2.00 10.16 -6.31
CA GLN A 31 3.21 10.81 -6.79
C GLN A 31 3.04 12.32 -6.92
N ALA A 32 1.84 12.80 -7.29
CA ALA A 32 1.50 14.22 -7.26
C ALA A 32 1.43 14.81 -5.84
N ARG A 33 1.18 13.97 -4.82
CA ARG A 33 1.05 14.38 -3.41
C ARG A 33 2.33 14.20 -2.60
N LYS A 34 3.44 13.83 -3.25
CA LYS A 34 4.74 13.68 -2.59
C LYS A 34 5.12 14.99 -1.90
N GLY A 35 5.47 14.92 -0.62
CA GLY A 35 5.75 16.09 0.20
C GLY A 35 4.53 16.73 0.89
N GLU A 36 3.34 16.14 0.78
CA GLU A 36 2.18 16.54 1.57
C GLU A 36 2.04 15.72 2.87
N LEU A 37 1.32 16.29 3.83
CA LEU A 37 0.83 15.56 4.99
C LEU A 37 -0.38 14.72 4.58
N VAL A 38 -0.25 13.41 4.72
CA VAL A 38 -1.32 12.46 4.41
C VAL A 38 -1.85 11.87 5.70
N THR A 39 -3.16 11.64 5.74
CA THR A 39 -3.81 10.97 6.86
C THR A 39 -4.07 9.54 6.48
N GLY A 40 -3.76 8.61 7.39
CA GLY A 40 -3.99 7.18 7.20
C GLY A 40 -4.50 6.52 8.48
N VAL A 41 -5.03 5.31 8.33
CA VAL A 41 -5.46 4.47 9.46
C VAL A 41 -4.48 3.32 9.62
N VAL A 42 -4.02 3.07 10.84
CA VAL A 42 -3.12 1.94 11.12
C VAL A 42 -3.87 0.63 10.90
N LYS A 43 -3.41 -0.15 9.92
CA LYS A 43 -3.98 -1.45 9.59
C LYS A 43 -3.32 -2.56 10.40
N ARG A 44 -1.99 -2.54 10.48
CA ARG A 44 -1.21 -3.49 11.27
C ARG A 44 0.11 -2.89 11.73
N ILE A 45 0.68 -3.47 12.78
CA ILE A 45 2.01 -3.15 13.28
C ILE A 45 2.80 -4.45 13.33
N GLU A 46 3.93 -4.51 12.64
CA GLU A 46 4.76 -5.70 12.52
C GLU A 46 6.22 -5.38 12.86
N ARG A 47 6.75 -5.99 13.92
CA ARG A 47 8.17 -5.87 14.32
C ARG A 47 8.69 -4.42 14.42
N GLY A 48 7.79 -3.46 14.68
CA GLY A 48 8.10 -2.03 14.76
C GLY A 48 7.82 -1.24 13.48
N ASN A 49 7.49 -1.89 12.37
CA ASN A 49 6.98 -1.24 11.17
C ASN A 49 5.47 -1.08 11.27
N VAL A 50 4.95 0.05 10.82
CA VAL A 50 3.52 0.36 10.87
C VAL A 50 2.99 0.39 9.44
N SER A 51 2.05 -0.49 9.13
CA SER A 51 1.32 -0.45 7.86
C SER A 51 0.05 0.39 8.03
N LEU A 52 -0.09 1.37 7.16
CA LEU A 52 -1.18 2.32 7.13
C LEU A 52 -2.01 2.11 5.87
N ASP A 53 -3.31 2.28 6.00
CA ASP A 53 -4.23 2.42 4.89
C ASP A 53 -4.48 3.91 4.64
N LEU A 54 -4.08 4.39 3.47
CA LEU A 54 -4.29 5.79 3.06
C LEU A 54 -5.61 5.98 2.30
N GLY A 55 -6.35 4.89 2.04
CA GLY A 55 -7.55 4.87 1.20
C GLY A 55 -7.22 4.76 -0.29
N SER A 56 -8.25 4.49 -1.09
CA SER A 56 -8.15 4.28 -2.54
C SER A 56 -7.18 3.16 -2.95
N ASN A 57 -7.18 2.03 -2.23
CA ASN A 57 -6.29 0.88 -2.47
C ASN A 57 -4.78 1.21 -2.32
N ALA A 58 -4.44 2.25 -1.57
CA ALA A 58 -3.08 2.64 -1.27
C ALA A 58 -2.69 2.24 0.15
N GLU A 59 -1.59 1.51 0.27
CA GLU A 59 -0.97 1.17 1.54
C GLU A 59 0.32 1.96 1.69
N ALA A 60 0.60 2.42 2.90
CA ALA A 60 1.88 3.04 3.26
C ALA A 60 2.54 2.26 4.38
N LEU A 61 3.85 2.33 4.42
CA LEU A 61 4.66 1.72 5.46
C LEU A 61 5.50 2.82 6.12
N ILE A 62 5.40 2.90 7.45
CA ILE A 62 6.33 3.68 8.26
C ILE A 62 7.34 2.70 8.87
N PRO A 63 8.62 2.79 8.49
CA PRO A 63 9.69 2.06 9.17
C PRO A 63 9.81 2.52 10.62
N ARG A 64 10.24 1.61 11.50
CA ARG A 64 10.52 1.95 12.90
C ARG A 64 11.48 3.13 13.08
N GLU A 65 12.44 3.27 12.17
CA GLU A 65 13.47 4.31 12.22
C GLU A 65 12.92 5.71 11.92
N GLU A 66 11.88 5.79 11.11
CA GLU A 66 11.17 7.04 10.74
C GLU A 66 10.01 7.35 11.69
N MET A 67 9.74 6.47 12.64
CA MET A 67 8.68 6.63 13.62
C MET A 67 9.17 7.50 14.79
N ILE A 68 8.30 8.39 15.28
CA ILE A 68 8.63 9.27 16.40
C ILE A 68 8.85 8.42 17.68
N PRO A 69 10.04 8.48 18.30
CA PRO A 69 10.28 7.77 19.55
C PRO A 69 9.27 8.19 20.62
N ARG A 70 8.62 7.22 21.26
CA ARG A 70 7.56 7.35 22.30
C ARG A 70 6.14 7.57 21.79
N GLU A 71 5.91 7.63 20.49
CA GLU A 71 4.55 7.58 19.96
C GLU A 71 3.99 6.15 20.09
N SER A 72 2.86 5.98 20.79
CA SER A 72 2.22 4.67 20.94
C SER A 72 1.12 4.54 19.90
N VAL A 73 1.44 3.97 18.74
CA VAL A 73 0.46 3.65 17.69
C VAL A 73 -0.19 2.31 17.95
N ARG A 74 -1.50 2.23 17.76
CA ARG A 74 -2.27 0.99 17.80
C ARG A 74 -3.00 0.79 16.49
N SER A 75 -3.32 -0.47 16.18
CA SER A 75 -4.19 -0.79 15.04
C SER A 75 -5.54 -0.09 15.20
N GLY A 76 -6.01 0.57 14.14
CA GLY A 76 -7.23 1.38 14.12
C GLY A 76 -7.01 2.87 14.41
N ASP A 77 -5.84 3.27 14.91
CA ASP A 77 -5.56 4.68 15.14
C ASP A 77 -5.41 5.43 13.82
N ARG A 78 -5.89 6.67 13.79
CA ARG A 78 -5.70 7.57 12.66
C ARG A 78 -4.48 8.44 12.91
N ILE A 79 -3.48 8.31 12.06
CA ILE A 79 -2.25 9.11 12.16
C ILE A 79 -2.06 9.97 10.92
N ARG A 80 -1.32 11.05 11.09
CA ARG A 80 -0.91 11.94 10.01
C ARG A 80 0.60 11.80 9.83
N GLY A 81 1.01 11.44 8.63
CA GLY A 81 2.42 11.26 8.28
C GLY A 81 2.80 12.18 7.15
N TYR A 82 4.08 12.52 7.08
CA TYR A 82 4.67 13.18 5.92
C TYR A 82 4.95 12.12 4.84
N LEU A 83 4.44 12.33 3.62
CA LEU A 83 4.72 11.42 2.51
C LEU A 83 6.12 11.69 1.96
N TYR A 84 7.10 10.95 2.48
CA TYR A 84 8.51 11.09 2.13
C TYR A 84 8.82 10.64 0.71
N ASP A 85 8.38 9.42 0.34
CA ASP A 85 8.63 8.86 -0.97
C ASP A 85 7.47 7.96 -1.42
N VAL A 86 7.27 7.87 -2.73
CA VAL A 86 6.30 6.95 -3.36
C VAL A 86 7.08 6.11 -4.34
N ARG A 87 7.19 4.81 -4.04
CA ARG A 87 7.90 3.86 -4.91
C ARG A 87 6.90 2.88 -5.52
N PRO A 88 6.88 2.72 -6.84
CA PRO A 88 6.18 1.62 -7.48
C PRO A 88 7.02 0.35 -7.27
N GLU A 89 6.94 -0.25 -6.09
CA GLU A 89 7.70 -1.47 -5.83
C GLU A 89 7.07 -2.63 -6.64
N PRO A 90 7.82 -3.30 -7.54
CA PRO A 90 7.23 -4.26 -8.48
C PRO A 90 6.66 -5.52 -7.78
N ARG A 91 7.10 -5.80 -6.56
CA ARG A 91 6.70 -6.93 -5.72
C ARG A 91 7.43 -6.80 -4.37
N GLY A 92 6.68 -6.59 -3.30
CA GLY A 92 7.22 -6.43 -1.95
C GLY A 92 7.15 -5.00 -1.52
#